data_AF-A0A4Y9F4J3-F1
#
_entry.id   AF-A0A4Y9F4J3-F1
#
_cell.length_a   1.000
_cell.length_b   1.000
_cell.length_c   1.000
_cell.angle_alpha   90.00
_cell.angle_beta   90.00
_cell.angle_gamma   90.00
#
_symmetry.space_group_name_H-M   'P 1'
#
loop_
_entity.id
_entity.type
_entity.pdbx_description
1 polymer ?
#
loop_
_entity_poly.entity_id
_entity_poly.type
_entity_poly.pdbx_seq_one_letter_code
_entity_poly.pdbx_strand_id
1 'polypeptide(L)'
;MTYCRICGESTSVYVCGRCVEAWRDLITIAAGVNPLIMDEVARLSVKAKPGGGGGEKTEAVALGALMARMALHESMYALYRQIGADSPAEAVRLLHQVQERPRDVERLWEDFTSLEEAVKKCYSFVDAKEEVISLGLCACGCSVRGRVSAQSARCAQCGVRTPVPVLVENRRNNALAQARRRPLKDAQMVAALAVCGYEVADRTIQSWVRRGKLKRDSDGCTMLDEVLALCKDNPRIKTLT
;
A
#
# COMPACT_ATOMS: atom_id res chain seq x y z
N MET A 1 15.83 30.09 -41.25
CA MET A 1 15.61 30.05 -39.79
C MET A 1 14.91 28.72 -39.52
N THR A 2 15.54 27.84 -38.76
CA THR A 2 14.97 26.54 -38.38
C THR A 2 14.24 26.71 -37.06
N TYR A 3 13.22 25.89 -36.83
CA TYR A 3 12.48 25.84 -35.57
C TYR A 3 12.64 24.46 -34.96
N CYS A 4 12.69 24.40 -33.63
CA CYS A 4 12.76 23.14 -32.92
C CYS A 4 11.47 22.36 -33.19
N ARG A 5 11.59 21.12 -33.67
CA ARG A 5 10.44 20.26 -33.97
C ARG A 5 9.64 19.85 -32.73
N ILE A 6 10.19 20.08 -31.54
CA ILE A 6 9.60 19.69 -30.27
C ILE A 6 8.90 20.88 -29.59
N CYS A 7 9.64 21.97 -29.32
CA CYS A 7 9.10 23.13 -28.60
C CYS A 7 8.74 24.33 -29.49
N GLY A 8 9.10 24.32 -30.78
CA GLY A 8 8.84 25.43 -31.71
C GLY A 8 9.76 26.63 -31.58
N GLU A 9 10.72 26.65 -30.65
CA GLU A 9 11.69 27.76 -30.50
C GLU A 9 12.62 27.88 -31.73
N SER A 10 13.02 29.10 -32.07
CA SER A 10 13.98 29.34 -33.17
C SER A 10 15.36 28.78 -32.84
N THR A 11 15.93 27.96 -33.72
CA THR A 11 17.22 27.28 -33.49
C THR A 11 17.94 27.00 -34.80
N SER A 12 19.24 26.69 -34.74
CA SER A 12 20.05 26.24 -35.89
C SER A 12 19.98 24.73 -36.13
N VAL A 13 19.47 23.95 -35.16
CA VAL A 13 19.40 22.47 -35.18
C VAL A 13 17.95 21.97 -35.18
N TYR A 14 17.70 20.67 -35.43
CA TYR A 14 16.34 20.12 -35.50
C TYR A 14 15.66 20.03 -34.12
N VAL A 15 16.44 19.69 -33.08
CA VAL A 15 15.99 19.61 -31.68
C VAL A 15 16.89 20.52 -30.85
N CYS A 16 16.32 21.48 -30.12
CA CYS A 16 17.11 22.41 -29.32
C CYS A 16 17.77 21.69 -28.12
N GLY A 17 18.84 22.29 -27.57
CA GLY A 17 19.56 21.75 -26.42
C GLY A 17 18.67 21.44 -25.23
N ARG A 18 17.68 22.31 -24.97
CA ARG A 18 16.73 22.16 -23.86
C ARG A 18 15.87 20.90 -23.97
N CYS A 19 15.37 20.60 -25.17
CA CYS A 19 14.58 19.38 -25.40
C CYS A 19 15.43 18.13 -25.26
N VAL A 20 16.70 18.17 -25.72
CA VAL A 20 17.64 17.05 -25.53
C VAL A 20 17.97 16.85 -24.06
N GLU A 21 18.16 17.91 -23.28
CA GLU A 21 18.34 17.82 -21.83
C GLU A 21 17.12 17.20 -21.14
N ALA A 22 15.91 17.65 -21.48
CA ALA A 22 14.68 17.05 -20.95
C ALA A 22 14.56 15.55 -21.26
N TRP A 23 14.94 15.15 -22.47
CA TRP A 23 15.01 13.74 -22.87
C TRP A 23 16.06 12.95 -22.10
N ARG A 24 17.24 13.52 -21.84
CA ARG A 24 18.28 12.89 -21.00
C ARG A 24 17.82 12.71 -19.57
N ASP A 25 17.18 13.72 -19.01
CA ASP A 25 16.63 13.68 -17.66
C ASP A 25 15.57 12.58 -17.57
N LEU A 26 14.67 12.49 -18.55
CA LEU A 26 13.64 11.47 -18.58
C LEU A 26 14.21 10.03 -18.65
N ILE A 27 15.25 9.79 -19.46
CA ILE A 27 15.93 8.47 -19.48
C ILE A 27 16.55 8.15 -18.12
N THR A 28 17.19 9.14 -17.49
CA THR A 28 17.82 8.98 -16.19
C THR A 28 16.78 8.67 -15.11
N ILE A 29 15.64 9.38 -15.13
CA ILE A 29 14.50 9.14 -14.26
C ILE A 29 13.91 7.75 -14.50
N ALA A 30 13.71 7.35 -15.76
CA ALA A 30 13.20 6.03 -16.11
C ALA A 30 14.11 4.90 -15.59
N ALA A 31 15.42 5.05 -15.74
CA ALA A 31 16.40 4.11 -15.20
C ALA A 31 16.37 4.07 -13.66
N GLY A 32 16.13 5.22 -13.01
CA GLY A 32 16.03 5.33 -11.55
C GLY A 32 14.72 4.78 -10.97
N VAL A 33 13.58 4.92 -11.65
CA VAL A 33 12.28 4.44 -11.14
C VAL A 33 12.09 2.93 -11.34
N ASN A 34 12.76 2.33 -12.34
CA ASN A 34 12.68 0.89 -12.62
C ASN A 34 13.03 -0.01 -11.40
N PRO A 35 14.13 0.22 -10.65
CA PRO A 35 14.39 -0.54 -9.42
C PRO A 35 13.35 -0.24 -8.32
N LEU A 36 12.85 0.99 -8.21
CA LEU A 36 11.86 1.35 -7.19
C LEU A 36 10.52 0.62 -7.38
N ILE A 37 10.02 0.56 -8.62
CA ILE A 37 8.79 -0.19 -8.92
C ILE A 37 9.00 -1.70 -8.76
N MET A 38 10.21 -2.20 -8.98
CA MET A 38 10.56 -3.59 -8.70
C MET A 38 10.48 -3.93 -7.22
N ASP A 39 11.06 -3.09 -6.36
CA ASP A 39 10.97 -3.24 -4.92
C ASP A 39 9.51 -3.19 -4.45
N GLU A 40 8.73 -2.29 -5.04
CA GLU A 40 7.31 -2.15 -4.74
C GLU A 40 6.48 -3.38 -5.17
N VAL A 41 6.71 -3.93 -6.37
CA VAL A 41 6.10 -5.19 -6.83
C VAL A 41 6.47 -6.34 -5.90
N ALA A 42 7.74 -6.45 -5.48
CA ALA A 42 8.18 -7.47 -4.54
C ALA A 42 7.49 -7.31 -3.17
N ARG A 43 7.41 -6.09 -2.65
CA ARG A 43 6.73 -5.75 -1.39
C ARG A 43 5.24 -6.12 -1.42
N LEU A 44 4.55 -5.77 -2.50
CA LEU A 44 3.12 -6.08 -2.68
C LEU A 44 2.88 -7.58 -2.81
N SER A 45 3.77 -8.28 -3.52
CA SER A 45 3.69 -9.74 -3.69
C SER A 45 3.90 -10.50 -2.37
N VAL A 46 4.78 -10.01 -1.49
CA VAL A 46 4.97 -10.59 -0.14
C VAL A 46 3.73 -10.37 0.73
N LYS A 47 3.11 -9.20 0.67
CA LYS A 47 1.87 -8.88 1.41
C LYS A 47 0.66 -9.72 0.98
N ALA A 48 0.66 -10.24 -0.25
CA ALA A 48 -0.41 -11.07 -0.78
C ALA A 48 -0.41 -12.53 -0.27
N LYS A 49 0.56 -12.95 0.57
CA LYS A 49 0.54 -14.31 1.12
C LYS A 49 -0.72 -14.56 2.00
N PRO A 50 -1.43 -15.68 1.80
CA PRO A 50 -2.74 -15.90 2.37
C PRO A 50 -2.64 -16.28 3.85
N GLY A 51 -2.85 -15.29 4.70
CA GLY A 51 -3.07 -15.44 6.14
C GLY A 51 -4.39 -14.81 6.55
N GLY A 52 -5.50 -15.35 6.05
CA GLY A 52 -6.84 -15.15 6.63
C GLY A 52 -7.50 -13.78 6.43
N GLY A 53 -8.54 -13.75 5.59
CA GLY A 53 -9.69 -12.86 5.78
C GLY A 53 -9.78 -11.65 4.84
N GLY A 54 -10.52 -11.83 3.74
CA GLY A 54 -11.41 -10.81 3.14
C GLY A 54 -10.80 -9.46 2.81
N GLY A 55 -10.12 -9.36 1.67
CA GLY A 55 -9.74 -8.08 1.07
C GLY A 55 -9.29 -8.23 -0.37
N GLU A 56 -10.23 -8.14 -1.31
CA GLU A 56 -10.08 -8.29 -2.77
C GLU A 56 -9.14 -7.24 -3.45
N LYS A 57 -8.47 -6.39 -2.68
CA LYS A 57 -7.77 -5.20 -3.21
C LYS A 57 -6.26 -5.38 -3.41
N THR A 58 -5.59 -6.23 -2.64
CA THR A 58 -4.12 -6.34 -2.67
C THR A 58 -3.57 -7.05 -3.91
N GLU A 59 -4.28 -8.04 -4.44
CA GLU A 59 -3.86 -8.79 -5.64
C GLU A 59 -3.96 -7.92 -6.90
N ALA A 60 -5.03 -7.12 -7.03
CA ALA A 60 -5.22 -6.21 -8.16
C ALA A 60 -4.14 -5.11 -8.24
N VAL A 61 -3.66 -4.62 -7.08
CA VAL A 61 -2.60 -3.61 -7.02
C VAL A 61 -1.24 -4.20 -7.40
N ALA A 62 -0.94 -5.44 -7.01
CA ALA A 62 0.30 -6.12 -7.40
C ALA A 62 0.37 -6.37 -8.92
N LEU A 63 -0.72 -6.81 -9.54
CA LEU A 63 -0.81 -6.99 -10.99
C LEU A 63 -0.68 -5.64 -11.73
N GLY A 64 -1.32 -4.58 -11.23
CA GLY A 64 -1.21 -3.24 -11.80
C GLY A 64 0.22 -2.68 -11.80
N ALA A 65 0.94 -2.83 -10.69
CA ALA A 65 2.34 -2.41 -10.57
C ALA A 65 3.27 -3.22 -11.51
N LEU A 66 3.03 -4.53 -11.64
CA LEU A 66 3.77 -5.38 -12.58
C LEU A 66 3.54 -4.94 -14.04
N MET A 67 2.30 -4.68 -14.43
CA MET A 67 1.97 -4.19 -15.77
C MET A 67 2.59 -2.82 -16.05
N ALA A 68 2.58 -1.91 -15.06
CA ALA A 68 3.21 -0.60 -15.20
C ALA A 68 4.72 -0.71 -15.45
N ARG A 69 5.38 -1.61 -14.73
CA ARG A 69 6.80 -1.91 -14.94
C ARG A 69 7.06 -2.49 -16.34
N MET A 70 6.25 -3.45 -16.79
CA MET A 70 6.42 -4.04 -18.13
C MET A 70 6.33 -2.96 -19.21
N ALA A 71 5.34 -2.06 -19.12
CA ALA A 71 5.19 -0.94 -20.04
C ALA A 71 6.40 0.03 -19.99
N LEU A 72 6.94 0.31 -18.80
CA LEU A 72 8.17 1.11 -18.66
C LEU A 72 9.35 0.43 -19.36
N HIS A 73 9.53 -0.87 -19.14
CA HIS A 73 10.63 -1.63 -19.73
C HIS A 73 10.53 -1.69 -21.27
N GLU A 74 9.34 -1.94 -21.80
CA GLU A 74 9.07 -1.92 -23.24
C GLU A 74 9.35 -0.54 -23.85
N SER A 75 8.89 0.53 -23.20
CA SER A 75 9.13 1.92 -23.66
C SER A 75 10.61 2.28 -23.66
N MET A 76 11.35 1.90 -22.60
CA MET A 76 12.80 2.09 -22.54
C MET A 76 13.51 1.32 -23.65
N TYR A 77 13.15 0.06 -23.88
CA TYR A 77 13.80 -0.78 -24.89
C TYR A 77 13.51 -0.32 -26.33
N ALA A 78 12.28 0.10 -26.61
CA ALA A 78 11.90 0.67 -27.90
C ALA A 78 12.73 1.93 -28.20
N LEU A 79 12.81 2.84 -27.22
CA LEU A 79 13.60 4.07 -27.32
C LEU A 79 15.10 3.77 -27.53
N TYR A 80 15.67 2.84 -26.76
CA TYR A 80 17.08 2.48 -26.85
C TYR A 80 17.43 1.86 -28.21
N ARG A 81 16.58 0.97 -28.72
CA ARG A 81 16.73 0.41 -30.07
C ARG A 81 16.72 1.51 -31.14
N GLN A 82 15.90 2.53 -30.99
CA GLN A 82 15.79 3.63 -31.96
C GLN A 82 16.98 4.58 -31.91
N ILE A 83 17.52 4.83 -30.71
CA ILE A 83 18.75 5.61 -30.52
C ILE A 83 20.00 4.80 -30.93
N GLY A 84 19.91 3.46 -30.94
CA GLY A 84 21.04 2.57 -31.17
C GLY A 84 21.90 2.37 -29.93
N ALA A 85 21.28 2.34 -28.75
CA ALA A 85 21.94 2.16 -27.46
C ALA A 85 21.56 0.81 -26.83
N ASP A 86 22.46 0.21 -26.06
CA ASP A 86 22.20 -1.01 -25.30
C ASP A 86 21.96 -0.73 -23.80
N SER A 87 22.16 0.52 -23.36
CA SER A 87 22.01 0.92 -21.96
C SER A 87 21.50 2.37 -21.81
N PRO A 88 20.92 2.73 -20.64
CA PRO A 88 20.51 4.11 -20.37
C PRO A 88 21.65 5.12 -20.50
N ALA A 89 22.83 4.78 -19.97
CA ALA A 89 24.01 5.64 -20.03
C ALA A 89 24.47 5.86 -21.48
N GLU A 90 24.42 4.81 -22.31
CA GLU A 90 24.73 4.91 -23.72
C GLU A 90 23.69 5.73 -24.49
N ALA A 91 22.40 5.55 -24.19
CA ALA A 91 21.33 6.34 -24.80
C ALA A 91 21.49 7.85 -24.50
N VAL A 92 21.78 8.20 -23.25
CA VAL A 92 22.08 9.59 -22.83
C VAL A 92 23.29 10.17 -23.58
N ARG A 93 24.34 9.35 -23.77
CA ARG A 93 25.50 9.74 -24.58
C ARG A 93 25.11 9.96 -26.03
N LEU A 94 24.44 9.00 -26.68
CA LEU A 94 24.14 9.06 -28.12
C LEU A 94 23.06 10.10 -28.49
N LEU A 95 22.27 10.55 -27.52
CA LEU A 95 21.22 11.58 -27.70
C LEU A 95 21.70 12.89 -28.34
N HIS A 96 22.97 13.28 -28.17
CA HIS A 96 23.48 14.49 -28.85
C HIS A 96 23.49 14.33 -30.37
N GLN A 97 23.66 13.11 -30.89
CA GLN A 97 23.68 12.82 -32.33
C GLN A 97 22.30 13.03 -32.98
N VAL A 98 21.23 13.06 -32.18
CA VAL A 98 19.86 13.33 -32.63
C VAL A 98 19.68 14.81 -33.02
N GLN A 99 20.49 15.73 -32.49
CA GLN A 99 20.41 17.15 -32.85
C GLN A 99 20.74 17.41 -34.32
N GLU A 100 21.61 16.56 -34.89
CA GLU A 100 22.17 16.71 -36.24
C GLU A 100 21.48 15.81 -37.27
N ARG A 101 20.66 14.84 -36.84
CA ARG A 101 20.00 13.88 -37.73
C ARG A 101 18.47 14.11 -37.78
N PRO A 102 17.91 14.53 -38.92
CA PRO A 102 16.48 14.80 -39.06
C PRO A 102 15.59 13.57 -39.13
N ARG A 103 16.15 12.39 -39.44
CA ARG A 103 15.35 11.18 -39.61
C ARG A 103 14.85 10.73 -38.25
N ASP A 104 13.54 10.54 -38.15
CA ASP A 104 12.84 9.91 -37.03
C ASP A 104 12.66 10.75 -35.75
N VAL A 105 12.80 12.09 -35.82
CA VAL A 105 12.56 12.98 -34.66
C VAL A 105 11.11 12.88 -34.14
N GLU A 106 10.13 12.78 -35.03
CA GLU A 106 8.71 12.65 -34.66
C GLU A 106 8.44 11.32 -33.95
N ARG A 107 9.01 10.23 -34.47
CA ARG A 107 8.90 8.90 -33.86
C ARG A 107 9.62 8.85 -32.50
N LEU A 108 10.79 9.46 -32.39
CA LEU A 108 11.50 9.59 -31.11
C LEU A 108 10.66 10.36 -30.09
N TRP A 109 9.98 11.42 -30.53
CA TRP A 109 9.08 12.18 -29.65
C TRP A 109 7.92 11.34 -29.12
N GLU A 110 7.32 10.49 -29.96
CA GLU A 110 6.28 9.53 -29.53
C GLU A 110 6.83 8.52 -28.51
N ASP A 111 8.04 7.99 -28.73
CA ASP A 111 8.70 7.08 -27.78
C ASP A 111 9.00 7.77 -26.43
N PHE A 112 9.46 9.02 -26.45
CA PHE A 112 9.68 9.82 -25.24
C PHE A 112 8.38 10.13 -24.50
N THR A 113 7.30 10.43 -25.22
CA THR A 113 5.98 10.66 -24.62
C THR A 113 5.48 9.38 -23.94
N SER A 114 5.60 8.24 -24.62
CA SER A 114 5.25 6.92 -24.08
C SER A 114 6.07 6.59 -22.83
N LEU A 115 7.37 6.90 -22.85
CA LEU A 115 8.25 6.74 -21.71
C LEU A 115 7.82 7.63 -20.53
N GLU A 116 7.47 8.89 -20.79
CA GLU A 116 6.99 9.82 -19.75
C GLU A 116 5.71 9.30 -19.08
N GLU A 117 4.75 8.82 -19.86
CA GLU A 117 3.52 8.22 -19.34
C GLU A 117 3.80 6.96 -18.50
N ALA A 118 4.70 6.10 -18.97
CA ALA A 118 5.10 4.90 -18.25
C ALA A 118 5.80 5.24 -16.92
N VAL A 119 6.68 6.25 -16.91
CA VAL A 119 7.34 6.77 -15.70
C VAL A 119 6.31 7.32 -14.72
N LYS A 120 5.38 8.19 -15.17
CA LYS A 120 4.29 8.73 -14.33
C LYS A 120 3.45 7.62 -13.71
N LYS A 121 3.12 6.59 -14.51
CA LYS A 121 2.37 5.43 -14.04
C LYS A 121 3.14 4.64 -12.99
N CYS A 122 4.44 4.41 -13.18
CA CYS A 122 5.29 3.75 -12.17
C CYS A 122 5.35 4.55 -10.87
N TYR A 123 5.57 5.87 -10.94
CA TYR A 123 5.54 6.72 -9.75
C TYR A 123 4.19 6.69 -9.02
N SER A 124 3.07 6.56 -9.73
CA SER A 124 1.77 6.43 -9.05
C SER A 124 1.66 5.20 -8.14
N PHE A 125 2.47 4.16 -8.38
CA PHE A 125 2.59 2.97 -7.53
C PHE A 125 3.69 3.12 -6.47
N VAL A 126 4.86 3.66 -6.84
CA VAL A 126 5.96 3.92 -5.88
C VAL A 126 5.53 4.92 -4.82
N ASP A 127 4.83 5.98 -5.23
CA ASP A 127 4.27 7.01 -4.36
C ASP A 127 2.81 6.71 -3.96
N ALA A 128 2.31 5.47 -4.21
CA ALA A 128 0.97 5.08 -3.81
C ALA A 128 0.81 5.34 -2.31
N LYS A 129 0.02 6.39 -2.02
CA LYS A 129 -0.20 6.90 -0.66
C LYS A 129 -0.57 5.72 0.23
N GLU A 130 0.23 5.51 1.28
CA GLU A 130 -0.08 4.52 2.30
C GLU A 130 -1.54 4.65 2.72
N GLU A 131 -2.21 3.50 2.79
CA GLU A 131 -3.62 3.44 3.13
C GLU A 131 -3.89 4.18 4.43
N VAL A 132 -4.85 5.11 4.39
CA VAL A 132 -5.27 5.86 5.56
C VAL A 132 -6.30 5.01 6.29
N ILE A 133 -5.88 4.42 7.40
CA ILE A 133 -6.71 3.53 8.23
C ILE A 133 -7.24 4.27 9.47
N SER A 134 -8.30 3.73 10.06
CA SER A 134 -8.76 4.15 11.38
C SER A 134 -7.81 3.59 12.45
N LEU A 135 -7.07 4.48 13.12
CA LEU A 135 -6.07 4.11 14.12
C LEU A 135 -6.69 3.89 15.49
N GLY A 136 -7.80 4.57 15.79
CA GLY A 136 -8.53 4.44 17.04
C GLY A 136 -9.19 5.73 17.48
N LEU A 137 -9.64 5.77 18.74
CA LEU A 137 -10.26 6.97 19.30
C LEU A 137 -9.22 7.83 20.02
N CYS A 138 -9.32 9.14 19.80
CA CYS A 138 -8.66 10.12 20.64
C CYS A 138 -9.30 10.16 22.03
N ALA A 139 -8.63 10.74 23.02
CA ALA A 139 -9.18 10.98 24.35
C ALA A 139 -10.50 11.78 24.34
N CYS A 140 -10.71 12.63 23.32
CA CYS A 140 -11.97 13.35 23.14
C CYS A 140 -13.09 12.49 22.50
N GLY A 141 -12.87 11.19 22.27
CA GLY A 141 -13.84 10.26 21.68
C GLY A 141 -13.91 10.28 20.15
N CYS A 142 -13.22 11.19 19.47
CA CYS A 142 -13.24 11.26 18.01
C CYS A 142 -12.34 10.20 17.36
N SER A 143 -12.81 9.63 16.25
CA SER A 143 -12.02 8.70 15.43
C SER A 143 -10.83 9.42 14.78
N VAL A 144 -9.64 8.87 14.99
CA VAL A 144 -8.39 9.35 14.41
C VAL A 144 -8.02 8.44 13.24
N ARG A 145 -7.83 9.05 12.07
CA ARG A 145 -7.35 8.39 10.86
C ARG A 145 -5.91 8.79 10.58
N GLY A 146 -5.12 7.86 10.08
CA GLY A 146 -3.73 8.11 9.74
C GLY A 146 -3.15 7.00 8.88
N ARG A 147 -1.95 7.24 8.35
CA ARG A 147 -1.23 6.25 7.54
C ARG A 147 -0.74 5.10 8.43
N VAL A 148 -0.63 3.90 7.88
CA VAL A 148 -0.22 2.69 8.62
C VAL A 148 1.17 2.84 9.27
N SER A 149 2.10 3.54 8.63
CA SER A 149 3.46 3.76 9.17
C SER A 149 3.61 5.02 10.02
N ALA A 150 2.54 5.82 10.19
CA ALA A 150 2.63 7.05 10.94
C ALA A 150 3.01 6.75 12.41
N GLN A 151 4.02 7.44 12.94
CA GLN A 151 4.39 7.29 14.35
C GLN A 151 3.40 8.01 15.28
N SER A 152 2.75 9.07 14.79
CA SER A 152 1.71 9.80 15.49
C SER A 152 0.63 10.30 14.52
N ALA A 153 -0.58 10.49 15.02
CA ALA A 153 -1.69 11.05 14.26
C ALA A 153 -2.36 12.19 15.03
N ARG A 154 -2.87 13.18 14.29
CA ARG A 154 -3.56 14.35 14.86
C ARG A 154 -5.06 14.12 14.84
N CYS A 155 -5.73 14.35 15.96
CA CYS A 155 -7.19 14.37 16.01
C CYS A 155 -7.69 15.60 15.23
N ALA A 156 -8.64 15.39 14.31
CA ALA A 156 -9.23 16.47 13.52
C ALA A 156 -10.08 17.44 14.38
N GLN A 157 -10.62 16.96 15.50
CA GLN A 157 -11.52 17.75 16.36
C GLN A 157 -10.76 18.56 17.40
N CYS A 158 -10.00 17.90 18.29
CA CYS A 158 -9.30 18.58 19.39
C CYS A 158 -7.86 18.98 19.03
N GLY A 159 -7.37 18.62 17.84
CA GLY A 159 -6.03 18.99 17.37
C GLY A 159 -4.87 18.27 18.06
N VAL A 160 -5.12 17.42 19.07
CA VAL A 160 -4.10 16.70 19.84
C VAL A 160 -3.39 15.68 18.94
N ARG A 161 -2.06 15.66 18.99
CA ARG A 161 -1.24 14.58 18.40
C ARG A 161 -1.10 13.45 19.39
N THR A 162 -1.47 12.24 18.97
CA THR A 162 -1.37 11.03 19.79
C THR A 162 -0.47 10.02 19.07
N PRO A 163 0.47 9.36 19.78
CA PRO A 163 1.23 8.25 19.21
C PRO A 163 0.32 7.13 18.72
N VAL A 164 0.64 6.52 17.58
CA VAL A 164 -0.20 5.46 17.00
C VAL A 164 -0.38 4.24 17.91
N PRO A 165 0.64 3.75 18.65
CA PRO A 165 0.45 2.66 19.60
C PRO A 165 -0.66 2.93 20.63
N VAL A 166 -0.76 4.16 21.11
CA VAL A 166 -1.81 4.57 22.07
C VAL A 166 -3.20 4.57 21.42
N LEU A 167 -3.31 5.03 20.17
CA LEU A 167 -4.59 5.00 19.45
C LEU A 167 -5.05 3.58 19.16
N VAL A 168 -4.14 2.70 18.75
CA VAL A 168 -4.43 1.28 18.51
C VAL A 168 -4.88 0.60 19.79
N GLU A 169 -4.22 0.88 20.92
CA GLU A 169 -4.60 0.38 22.23
C GLU A 169 -5.97 0.91 22.67
N ASN A 170 -6.26 2.20 22.44
CA ASN A 170 -7.60 2.75 22.69
C ASN A 170 -8.67 2.07 21.83
N ARG A 171 -8.37 1.77 20.56
CA ARG A 171 -9.28 1.05 19.67
C ARG A 171 -9.56 -0.35 20.20
N ARG A 172 -8.52 -1.05 20.66
CA ARG A 172 -8.61 -2.37 21.30
C ARG A 172 -9.51 -2.32 22.53
N ASN A 173 -9.25 -1.39 23.45
CA ASN A 173 -10.01 -1.23 24.69
C ASN A 173 -11.47 -0.85 24.44
N ASN A 174 -11.75 -0.01 23.45
CA ASN A 174 -13.12 0.32 23.05
C ASN A 174 -13.85 -0.87 22.42
N ALA A 175 -13.18 -1.64 21.56
CA ALA A 175 -13.75 -2.85 20.98
C ALA A 175 -14.09 -3.87 22.07
N LEU A 176 -13.21 -4.06 23.07
CA LEU A 176 -13.48 -4.88 24.24
C LEU A 176 -14.64 -4.35 25.09
N ALA A 177 -14.69 -3.05 25.36
CA ALA A 177 -15.78 -2.44 26.11
C ALA A 177 -17.13 -2.62 25.41
N GLN A 178 -17.18 -2.51 24.07
CA GLN A 178 -18.37 -2.81 23.28
C GLN A 178 -18.71 -4.30 23.30
N ALA A 179 -17.70 -5.17 23.20
CA ALA A 179 -17.86 -6.61 23.26
C ALA A 179 -18.44 -7.10 24.61
N ARG A 180 -18.16 -6.40 25.72
CA ARG A 180 -18.79 -6.68 27.02
C ARG A 180 -20.26 -6.30 27.10
N ARG A 181 -20.72 -5.36 26.27
CA ARG A 181 -22.10 -4.83 26.32
C ARG A 181 -23.09 -5.60 25.46
N ARG A 182 -22.64 -6.58 24.67
CA ARG A 182 -23.51 -7.37 23.79
C ARG A 182 -23.13 -8.85 23.80
N PRO A 183 -24.09 -9.74 23.56
CA PRO A 183 -23.77 -11.15 23.38
C PRO A 183 -23.01 -11.35 22.05
N LEU A 184 -22.06 -12.28 22.06
CA LEU A 184 -21.16 -12.58 20.94
C LEU A 184 -21.32 -14.04 20.50
N LYS A 185 -21.13 -14.29 19.20
CA LYS A 185 -20.98 -15.65 18.66
C LYS A 185 -19.64 -16.25 19.06
N ASP A 186 -19.54 -17.57 19.06
CA ASP A 186 -18.32 -18.31 19.48
C ASP A 186 -17.04 -17.80 18.80
N ALA A 187 -17.05 -17.58 17.47
CA ALA A 187 -15.88 -17.08 16.75
C ALA A 187 -15.46 -15.65 17.17
N GLN A 188 -16.44 -14.78 17.42
CA GLN A 188 -16.20 -13.42 17.91
C GLN A 188 -15.73 -13.43 19.38
N MET A 189 -16.23 -14.38 20.17
CA MET A 189 -15.84 -14.59 21.56
C MET A 189 -14.37 -15.03 21.66
N VAL A 190 -13.95 -16.00 20.84
CA VAL A 190 -12.53 -16.43 20.76
C VAL A 190 -11.61 -15.25 20.44
N ALA A 191 -11.98 -14.44 19.44
CA ALA A 191 -11.22 -13.24 19.09
C ALA A 191 -11.15 -12.23 20.26
N ALA A 192 -12.26 -11.98 20.96
CA ALA A 192 -12.29 -11.08 22.11
C ALA A 192 -11.49 -11.60 23.31
N LEU A 193 -11.49 -12.92 23.56
CA LEU A 193 -10.71 -13.56 24.61
C LEU A 193 -9.20 -13.50 24.35
N ALA A 194 -8.77 -13.71 23.10
CA ALA A 194 -7.37 -13.54 22.71
C ALA A 194 -6.90 -12.11 22.95
N VAL A 195 -7.76 -11.12 22.68
CA VAL A 195 -7.50 -9.70 23.00
C VAL A 195 -7.49 -9.45 24.52
N CYS A 196 -8.17 -10.28 25.32
CA CYS A 196 -8.08 -10.26 26.79
C CYS A 196 -6.91 -11.10 27.35
N GLY A 197 -6.08 -11.71 26.50
CA GLY A 197 -4.94 -12.53 26.91
C GLY A 197 -5.28 -13.99 27.25
N TYR A 198 -6.43 -14.50 26.84
CA TYR A 198 -6.83 -15.90 27.05
C TYR A 198 -6.84 -16.67 25.74
N GLU A 199 -6.17 -17.82 25.70
CA GLU A 199 -6.23 -18.74 24.56
C GLU A 199 -7.32 -19.79 24.80
N VAL A 200 -8.47 -19.60 24.15
CA VAL A 200 -9.63 -20.50 24.29
C VAL A 200 -10.14 -20.88 22.91
N ALA A 201 -10.23 -22.19 22.65
CA ALA A 201 -10.84 -22.70 21.42
C ALA A 201 -12.37 -22.64 21.48
N ASP A 202 -13.02 -22.50 20.34
CA ASP A 202 -14.47 -22.51 20.16
C ASP A 202 -15.15 -23.75 20.81
N ARG A 203 -14.57 -24.93 20.63
CA ARG A 203 -15.02 -26.19 21.22
C ARG A 203 -15.08 -26.16 22.75
N THR A 204 -14.22 -25.37 23.38
CA THR A 204 -14.21 -25.20 24.85
C THR A 204 -15.42 -24.38 25.29
N ILE A 205 -15.73 -23.29 24.57
CA ILE A 205 -16.91 -22.46 24.81
C ILE A 205 -18.18 -23.30 24.62
N GLN A 206 -18.27 -24.05 23.53
CA GLN A 206 -19.38 -24.97 23.27
C GLN A 206 -19.52 -26.06 24.34
N SER A 207 -18.39 -26.55 24.87
CA SER A 207 -18.40 -27.51 25.98
C SER A 207 -18.94 -26.88 27.27
N TRP A 208 -18.69 -25.60 27.54
CA TRP A 208 -19.25 -24.92 28.70
C TRP A 208 -20.76 -24.71 28.57
N VAL A 209 -21.22 -24.34 27.37
CA VAL A 209 -22.66 -24.25 27.05
C VAL A 209 -23.33 -25.61 27.24
N ARG A 210 -22.78 -26.68 26.66
CA ARG A 210 -23.33 -28.04 26.82
C ARG A 210 -23.37 -28.53 28.26
N ARG A 211 -22.45 -28.06 29.11
CA ARG A 211 -22.40 -28.38 30.54
C ARG A 211 -23.25 -27.44 31.40
N GLY A 212 -24.04 -26.55 30.79
CA GLY A 212 -24.88 -25.58 31.49
C GLY A 212 -24.12 -24.47 32.22
N LYS A 213 -22.82 -24.29 31.95
CA LYS A 213 -21.98 -23.26 32.60
C LYS A 213 -22.09 -21.89 31.94
N LEU A 214 -22.53 -21.84 30.69
CA LEU A 214 -22.80 -20.61 29.95
C LEU A 214 -24.24 -20.64 29.44
N LYS A 215 -24.91 -19.48 29.52
CA LYS A 215 -26.24 -19.31 28.92
C LYS A 215 -26.10 -18.76 27.52
N ARG A 216 -26.94 -19.24 26.61
CA ARG A 216 -27.09 -18.68 25.27
C ARG A 216 -28.41 -17.94 25.18
N ASP A 217 -28.41 -16.84 24.44
CA ASP A 217 -29.65 -16.22 23.99
C ASP A 217 -30.31 -17.03 22.86
N SER A 218 -31.46 -16.56 22.38
CA SER A 218 -32.21 -17.17 21.28
C SER A 218 -31.39 -17.27 19.98
N ASP A 219 -30.37 -16.43 19.82
CA ASP A 219 -29.52 -16.35 18.62
C ASP A 219 -28.22 -17.17 18.78
N GLY A 220 -28.09 -17.91 19.88
CA GLY A 220 -26.95 -18.77 20.16
C GLY A 220 -25.70 -18.01 20.61
N CYS A 221 -25.83 -16.76 21.03
CA CYS A 221 -24.73 -15.89 21.46
C CYS A 221 -24.55 -15.91 22.99
N THR A 222 -23.36 -15.54 23.46
CA THR A 222 -22.98 -15.57 24.90
C THR A 222 -22.34 -14.24 25.33
N MET A 223 -22.48 -13.86 26.60
CA MET A 223 -21.90 -12.62 27.13
C MET A 223 -20.42 -12.78 27.47
N LEU A 224 -19.57 -11.83 27.03
CA LEU A 224 -18.11 -11.91 27.24
C LEU A 224 -17.72 -11.97 28.72
N ASP A 225 -18.43 -11.26 29.60
CA ASP A 225 -18.11 -11.25 31.04
C ASP A 225 -18.36 -12.62 31.70
N GLU A 226 -19.37 -13.37 31.26
CA GLU A 226 -19.63 -14.73 31.75
C GLU A 226 -18.50 -15.69 31.34
N VAL A 227 -18.02 -15.56 30.10
CA VAL A 227 -16.93 -16.37 29.59
C VAL A 227 -15.61 -16.01 30.26
N LEU A 228 -15.35 -14.72 30.50
CA LEU A 228 -14.16 -14.26 31.23
C LEU A 228 -14.14 -14.74 32.68
N ALA A 229 -15.29 -14.78 33.37
CA ALA A 229 -15.39 -15.35 34.71
C ALA A 229 -14.97 -16.83 34.72
N LEU A 230 -15.53 -17.63 33.81
CA LEU A 230 -15.12 -19.03 33.66
C LEU A 230 -13.65 -19.19 33.27
N CYS A 231 -13.08 -18.22 32.56
CA CYS A 231 -11.67 -18.27 32.20
C CYS A 231 -10.75 -18.07 33.41
N LYS A 232 -11.11 -17.14 34.31
CA LYS A 232 -10.38 -16.89 35.56
C LYS A 232 -10.45 -18.07 36.52
N ASP A 233 -11.59 -18.74 36.58
CA ASP A 233 -11.83 -19.85 37.50
C ASP A 233 -11.26 -21.20 37.01
N ASN A 234 -10.71 -21.24 35.79
CA ASN A 234 -10.24 -22.49 35.17
C ASN A 234 -8.72 -22.51 34.99
N PRO A 235 -7.96 -23.22 35.86
CA PRO A 235 -6.50 -23.25 35.83
C PRO A 235 -5.90 -23.94 34.60
N ARG A 236 -6.72 -24.57 33.75
CA ARG A 236 -6.27 -25.25 32.52
C ARG A 236 -6.26 -24.34 31.29
N ILE A 237 -6.70 -23.09 31.41
CA ILE A 237 -6.67 -22.14 30.30
C ILE A 237 -5.31 -21.45 30.25
N LYS A 238 -4.71 -21.44 29.07
CA LYS A 238 -3.44 -20.75 28.84
C LYS A 238 -3.67 -19.24 28.81
N THR A 239 -2.86 -18.53 29.58
CA THR A 239 -2.79 -17.07 29.52
C THR A 239 -1.64 -16.69 28.59
N LEU A 240 -1.92 -15.80 27.64
CA LEU A 240 -0.93 -15.23 26.74
C LEU A 240 -0.25 -14.09 27.49
N THR A 241 0.84 -14.40 28.20
CA THR A 241 1.75 -13.39 28.78
C THR A 241 2.55 -12.69 27.70
#